data_AF-A0A9P6L5F1-F1
#
_entry.id   AF-A0A9P6L5F1-F1
#
_cell.length_a   1.000
_cell.length_b   1.000
_cell.length_c   1.000
_cell.angle_alpha   90.00
_cell.angle_beta   90.00
_cell.angle_gamma   90.00
#
_symmetry.space_group_name_H-M   'P 1'
#
loop_
_entity.id
_entity.type
_entity.pdbx_description
1 polymer ?
#
loop_
_entity_poly.entity_id
_entity_poly.type
_entity_poly.pdbx_seq_one_letter_code
_entity_poly.pdbx_strand_id
1 'polypeptide(L)'
;MADLRIVDKRALSQASKRAREVDVPLVLLFVINPQDYAAYDRGPRRIDFVLRNLKSIKAGANERVFAPLRSYPGSSHNGIYANIEYEVDKLRRDIKILELAKQEDIKCTLVHDKLLVEPGTLSTQQAKPFSELPDEVKVPRPRDAGAVLAREIEGFTVRRCKPPGE
;
A
#
# COMPACT_ATOMS: atom_id res chain seq x y z
N MET A 1 -3.66 -6.15 7.81
CA MET A 1 -2.67 -6.03 8.92
C MET A 1 -1.27 -6.15 8.36
N ALA A 2 -0.95 -5.24 7.45
CA ALA A 2 0.24 -5.38 6.65
C ALA A 2 0.71 -4.01 6.17
N ASP A 3 1.97 -4.03 5.73
CA ASP A 3 2.78 -2.91 5.28
C ASP A 3 3.14 -1.86 6.33
N LEU A 4 4.04 -2.27 7.22
CA LEU A 4 4.72 -1.42 8.21
C LEU A 4 6.02 -0.79 7.67
N ARG A 5 6.21 -0.77 6.34
CA ARG A 5 7.40 -0.15 5.74
C ARG A 5 7.31 1.37 5.79
N ILE A 6 8.47 2.02 5.86
CA ILE A 6 8.64 3.48 5.66
C ILE A 6 9.50 3.79 4.43
N VAL A 7 10.34 2.83 4.01
CA VAL A 7 11.10 2.88 2.77
C VAL A 7 10.35 2.10 1.70
N ASP A 8 10.44 2.55 0.45
CA ASP A 8 9.77 1.93 -0.70
C ASP A 8 8.26 1.75 -0.46
N LYS A 9 7.63 2.86 -0.07
CA LYS A 9 6.20 2.93 0.19
C LYS A 9 5.57 4.04 -0.65
N ARG A 10 4.93 3.66 -1.76
CA ARG A 10 4.44 4.60 -2.77
C ARG A 10 3.42 5.60 -2.21
N ALA A 11 2.43 5.13 -1.45
CA ALA A 11 1.45 6.04 -0.83
C ALA A 11 2.10 7.05 0.13
N LEU A 12 3.09 6.62 0.94
CA LEU A 12 3.81 7.50 1.85
C LEU A 12 4.65 8.54 1.09
N SER A 13 5.32 8.12 0.01
CA SER A 13 6.08 9.02 -0.86
C SER A 13 5.18 10.09 -1.49
N GLN A 14 4.02 9.70 -2.03
CA GLN A 14 3.05 10.62 -2.60
C GLN A 14 2.47 11.59 -1.56
N ALA A 15 2.12 11.09 -0.37
CA ALA A 15 1.62 11.91 0.72
C ALA A 15 2.67 12.94 1.18
N SER A 16 3.92 12.51 1.36
CA SER A 16 5.03 13.39 1.75
C SER A 16 5.34 14.45 0.68
N LYS A 17 5.31 14.08 -0.61
CA LYS A 17 5.44 15.02 -1.71
C LYS A 17 4.33 16.07 -1.67
N ARG A 18 3.07 15.64 -1.58
CA ARG A 18 1.93 16.55 -1.55
C ARG A 18 1.95 17.47 -0.33
N ALA A 19 2.24 16.93 0.86
CA ALA A 19 2.32 17.70 2.09
C ALA A 19 3.35 18.85 1.99
N ARG A 20 4.49 18.61 1.32
CA ARG A 20 5.50 19.65 1.04
C ARG A 20 5.03 20.67 0.00
N GLU A 21 4.32 20.24 -1.04
CA GLU A 21 3.81 21.14 -2.10
C GLU A 21 2.78 22.15 -1.59
N VAL A 22 1.95 21.75 -0.62
CA VAL A 22 0.88 22.60 -0.06
C VAL A 22 1.17 23.09 1.36
N ASP A 23 2.39 22.89 1.84
CA ASP A 23 2.88 23.33 3.15
C ASP A 23 1.98 22.94 4.33
N VAL A 24 1.60 21.66 4.39
CA VAL A 24 0.79 21.10 5.50
C VAL A 24 1.53 19.96 6.20
N PRO A 25 1.18 19.66 7.47
CA PRO A 25 1.72 18.50 8.16
C PRO A 25 1.29 17.17 7.53
N LEU A 26 2.25 16.26 7.33
CA LEU A 26 2.01 14.85 7.01
C LEU A 26 1.70 14.08 8.31
N VAL A 27 0.54 13.47 8.44
CA VAL A 27 0.21 12.61 9.58
C VAL A 27 0.31 11.13 9.19
N LEU A 28 1.01 10.33 9.99
CA LEU A 28 1.09 8.88 9.81
C LEU A 28 0.11 8.19 10.74
N LEU A 29 -0.78 7.38 10.17
CA LEU A 29 -1.85 6.75 10.91
C LEU A 29 -1.79 5.23 10.77
N PHE A 30 -1.88 4.54 11.91
CA PHE A 30 -2.09 3.09 11.97
C PHE A 30 -3.31 2.80 12.86
N VAL A 31 -4.34 2.21 12.27
CA VAL A 31 -5.60 1.95 12.98
C VAL A 31 -5.62 0.50 13.48
N ILE A 32 -5.72 0.34 14.81
CA ILE A 32 -5.94 -0.97 15.44
C ILE A 32 -7.44 -1.18 15.57
N ASN A 33 -7.96 -2.19 14.87
CA ASN A 33 -9.34 -2.64 14.97
C ASN A 33 -9.36 -4.03 15.62
N PRO A 34 -9.75 -4.19 16.90
CA PRO A 34 -9.80 -5.49 17.56
C PRO A 34 -10.64 -6.53 16.80
N GLN A 35 -11.70 -6.07 16.13
CA GLN A 35 -12.56 -6.90 15.29
C GLN A 35 -11.80 -7.49 14.09
N ASP A 36 -10.86 -6.74 13.50
CA ASP A 36 -9.97 -7.28 12.45
C ASP A 36 -9.06 -8.36 13.04
N TYR A 37 -8.59 -8.21 14.28
CA TYR A 37 -7.69 -9.20 14.88
C TYR A 37 -8.44 -10.50 15.18
N ALA A 38 -9.67 -10.40 15.67
CA ALA A 38 -10.54 -11.55 15.88
C ALA A 38 -10.91 -12.23 14.54
N ALA A 39 -11.32 -11.46 13.52
CA ALA A 39 -11.74 -12.00 12.23
C ALA A 39 -10.62 -12.73 11.47
N TYR A 40 -9.35 -12.36 11.73
CA TYR A 40 -8.17 -12.99 11.14
C TYR A 40 -7.47 -14.00 12.06
N ASP A 41 -8.14 -14.39 13.15
CA ASP A 41 -7.63 -15.33 14.17
C ASP A 41 -6.19 -15.00 14.60
N ARG A 42 -5.96 -13.74 14.96
CA ARG A 42 -4.63 -13.24 15.26
C ARG A 42 -4.25 -13.58 16.69
N GLY A 43 -3.40 -14.59 16.81
CA GLY A 43 -2.82 -14.97 18.10
C GLY A 43 -2.00 -13.86 18.77
N PRO A 44 -1.88 -13.88 20.11
CA PRO A 44 -1.20 -12.83 20.89
C PRO A 44 0.23 -12.52 20.43
N ARG A 45 1.01 -13.54 20.04
CA ARG A 45 2.39 -13.38 19.56
C ARG A 45 2.48 -12.53 18.29
N ARG A 46 1.50 -12.65 17.38
CA ARG A 46 1.46 -11.86 16.15
C ARG A 46 1.10 -10.42 16.45
N ILE A 47 0.16 -10.19 17.37
CA ILE A 47 -0.23 -8.85 17.81
C ILE A 47 0.96 -8.16 18.48
N ASP A 48 1.61 -8.82 19.42
CA ASP A 48 2.82 -8.32 20.08
C ASP A 48 3.93 -7.96 19.08
N PHE A 49 4.18 -8.82 18.09
CA PHE A 49 5.14 -8.54 17.03
C PHE A 49 4.79 -7.26 16.24
N VAL A 50 3.51 -7.06 15.89
CA VAL A 50 3.05 -5.84 15.20
C VAL A 50 3.26 -4.60 16.07
N LEU A 51 2.91 -4.66 17.36
CA LEU A 51 3.06 -3.54 18.28
C LEU A 51 4.54 -3.15 18.48
N ARG A 52 5.45 -4.13 18.57
CA ARG A 52 6.90 -3.87 18.65
C ARG A 52 7.43 -3.19 17.38
N ASN A 53 6.97 -3.60 16.20
CA ASN A 53 7.35 -2.95 14.95
C ASN A 53 6.81 -1.51 14.87
N LEU A 54 5.57 -1.26 15.30
CA LEU A 54 5.01 0.11 15.36
C LEU A 54 5.85 1.02 16.26
N LYS A 55 6.36 0.49 17.39
CA LYS A 55 7.27 1.23 18.26
C LYS A 55 8.56 1.61 17.52
N SER A 56 9.14 0.71 16.73
CA SER A 56 10.34 0.98 15.92
C SER A 56 10.07 2.02 14.82
N ILE A 57 8.94 1.93 14.12
CA ILE A 57 8.55 2.90 13.08
C ILE A 57 8.37 4.28 13.71
N LYS A 58 7.72 4.37 14.86
CA LYS A 58 7.53 5.62 15.60
C LYS A 58 8.86 6.27 15.98
N ALA A 59 9.86 5.47 16.36
CA ALA A 59 11.19 5.99 16.67
C ALA A 59 11.96 6.46 15.42
N GLY A 60 11.76 5.82 14.28
CA GLY A 60 12.40 6.19 13.02
C GLY A 60 11.73 7.35 12.27
N ALA A 61 10.44 7.59 12.49
CA ALA A 61 9.71 8.72 11.94
C ALA A 61 9.79 9.92 12.91
N ASN A 62 10.72 10.84 12.67
CA ASN A 62 10.93 12.08 13.45
C ASN A 62 9.70 13.02 13.39
N GLU A 63 8.66 12.72 14.17
CA GLU A 63 7.32 13.32 14.23
C GLU A 63 6.27 12.69 13.29
N ARG A 64 5.18 12.21 13.91
CA ARG A 64 3.75 12.46 13.60
C ARG A 64 2.86 11.31 14.12
N VAL A 65 1.67 11.69 14.55
CA VAL A 65 0.82 11.05 15.58
C VAL A 65 0.24 9.69 15.16
N PHE A 66 0.59 8.62 15.88
CA PHE A 66 -0.16 7.36 15.86
C PHE A 66 -1.37 7.48 16.79
N ALA A 67 -2.53 7.85 16.28
CA ALA A 67 -3.78 7.86 17.05
C ALA A 67 -4.70 6.70 16.62
N PRO A 68 -5.42 6.04 17.55
CA PRO A 68 -6.59 5.25 17.20
C PRO A 68 -7.61 6.17 16.52
N LEU A 69 -8.15 5.76 15.37
CA LEU A 69 -9.11 6.55 14.61
C LEU A 69 -10.45 6.60 15.37
N ARG A 70 -10.61 7.53 16.30
CA ARG A 70 -11.93 7.90 16.87
C ARG A 70 -12.37 9.32 16.52
N SER A 71 -11.44 10.18 16.13
CA SER A 71 -11.75 11.54 15.66
C SER A 71 -10.50 12.13 14.99
N TYR A 72 -10.39 12.03 13.67
CA TYR A 72 -9.50 12.93 12.95
C TYR A 72 -10.35 14.12 12.48
N PRO A 73 -10.16 15.33 13.02
CA PRO A 73 -10.91 16.49 12.58
C PRO A 73 -10.49 16.84 11.14
N GLY A 74 -11.47 16.81 10.24
CA GLY A 74 -11.31 17.24 8.86
C GLY A 74 -10.86 18.70 8.79
N SER A 75 -9.78 18.99 8.06
CA SER A 75 -9.43 20.31 7.56
C SER A 75 -9.53 20.27 6.04
N SER A 76 -9.85 21.40 5.41
CA SER A 76 -10.10 21.53 3.96
C SER A 76 -8.92 21.20 3.05
N HIS A 77 -7.74 20.89 3.61
CA HIS A 77 -6.52 20.54 2.87
C HIS A 77 -6.13 19.07 3.05
N ASN A 78 -7.02 18.26 3.63
CA ASN A 78 -6.75 16.88 3.96
C ASN A 78 -6.69 16.00 2.71
N GLY A 79 -5.61 15.22 2.60
CA GLY A 79 -5.47 14.15 1.63
C GLY A 79 -5.23 12.82 2.35
N ILE A 80 -6.00 11.79 2.01
CA ILE A 80 -5.79 10.42 2.48
C ILE A 80 -4.97 9.68 1.43
N TYR A 81 -3.91 9.02 1.87
CA TYR A 81 -3.05 8.20 1.02
C TYR A 81 -2.85 6.84 1.68
N ALA A 82 -3.13 5.76 0.96
CA ALA A 82 -2.91 4.39 1.45
C ALA A 82 -2.53 3.43 0.33
N ASN A 83 -1.82 2.36 0.70
CA ASN A 83 -1.55 1.24 -0.20
C ASN A 83 -2.77 0.29 -0.20
N ILE A 84 -3.13 -0.25 -1.37
CA ILE A 84 -4.25 -1.19 -1.51
C ILE A 84 -3.87 -2.55 -0.89
N GLU A 85 -4.77 -3.06 -0.03
CA GLU A 85 -4.75 -4.45 0.45
C GLU A 85 -5.81 -5.24 -0.34
N TYR A 86 -5.41 -6.30 -1.05
CA TYR A 86 -6.28 -7.04 -1.98
C TYR A 86 -7.24 -8.05 -1.31
N GLU A 87 -7.13 -8.22 0.00
CA GLU A 87 -8.08 -9.02 0.77
C GLU A 87 -9.49 -8.42 0.69
N VAL A 88 -10.51 -9.27 0.51
CA VAL A 88 -11.88 -8.83 0.18
C VAL A 88 -12.46 -7.87 1.23
N ASP A 89 -12.25 -8.13 2.52
CA ASP A 89 -12.70 -7.25 3.59
C ASP A 89 -11.97 -5.90 3.58
N LYS A 90 -10.70 -5.87 3.17
CA LYS A 90 -9.91 -4.64 3.05
C LYS A 90 -10.34 -3.80 1.86
N LEU A 91 -10.62 -4.43 0.72
CA LEU A 91 -11.21 -3.75 -0.43
C LEU A 91 -12.58 -3.15 -0.08
N ARG A 92 -13.44 -3.87 0.67
CA ARG A 92 -14.72 -3.33 1.14
C ARG A 92 -14.54 -2.15 2.09
N ARG A 93 -13.55 -2.18 2.99
CA ARG A 93 -13.19 -1.03 3.84
C ARG A 93 -12.75 0.15 2.99
N ASP A 94 -11.88 -0.08 2.02
CA ASP A 94 -11.29 0.96 1.18
C ASP A 94 -12.35 1.65 0.31
N ILE A 95 -13.34 0.91 -0.20
CA ILE A 95 -14.52 1.47 -0.88
C ILE A 95 -15.28 2.43 0.04
N LYS A 96 -15.55 2.03 1.30
CA LYS A 96 -16.23 2.91 2.27
C LYS A 96 -15.41 4.16 2.59
N ILE A 97 -14.09 4.04 2.68
CA ILE A 97 -13.20 5.20 2.88
C ILE A 97 -13.31 6.16 1.69
N LEU A 98 -13.32 5.65 0.45
CA LEU A 98 -13.50 6.47 -0.74
C LEU A 98 -14.87 7.17 -0.77
N GLU A 99 -15.94 6.47 -0.40
CA GLU A 99 -17.30 7.03 -0.32
C GLU A 99 -17.38 8.15 0.70
N LEU A 100 -16.85 7.94 1.92
CA LEU A 100 -16.83 8.96 2.98
C LEU A 100 -15.93 10.13 2.59
N ALA A 101 -14.76 9.87 2.03
CA ALA A 101 -13.86 10.93 1.58
C ALA A 101 -14.52 11.79 0.50
N LYS A 102 -15.29 11.19 -0.40
CA LYS A 102 -16.07 11.92 -1.41
C LYS A 102 -17.17 12.78 -0.79
N GLN A 103 -17.86 12.30 0.24
CA GLN A 103 -18.90 13.05 0.94
C GLN A 103 -18.33 14.29 1.66
N GLU A 104 -17.13 14.16 2.22
CA GLU A 104 -16.44 15.20 2.98
C GLU A 104 -15.50 16.08 2.13
N ASP A 105 -15.53 15.94 0.80
CA ASP A 105 -14.62 16.62 -0.14
C ASP A 105 -13.11 16.46 0.20
N ILE A 106 -12.74 15.27 0.67
CA ILE A 106 -11.37 14.88 1.01
C ILE A 106 -10.76 14.12 -0.16
N LYS A 107 -9.60 14.55 -0.65
CA LYS A 107 -8.86 13.80 -1.67
C LYS A 107 -8.38 12.46 -1.10
N CYS A 108 -8.82 11.35 -1.67
CA CYS A 108 -8.37 10.01 -1.27
C CYS A 108 -7.64 9.32 -2.43
N THR A 109 -6.40 8.89 -2.21
CA THR A 109 -5.54 8.24 -3.20
C THR A 109 -5.10 6.89 -2.69
N LEU A 110 -5.56 5.82 -3.35
CA LEU A 110 -5.17 4.45 -3.06
C LEU A 110 -4.20 3.93 -4.13
N VAL A 111 -3.09 3.33 -3.71
CA VAL A 111 -1.98 2.98 -4.61
C VAL A 111 -1.71 1.47 -4.57
N HIS A 112 -1.54 0.84 -5.74
CA HIS A 112 -1.02 -0.52 -5.82
C HIS A 112 0.44 -0.53 -5.37
N ASP A 113 0.79 -1.25 -4.29
CA ASP A 113 2.18 -1.28 -3.80
C ASP A 113 2.54 -2.56 -3.02
N LYS A 114 1.63 -3.53 -3.04
CA LYS A 114 1.78 -4.83 -2.36
C LYS A 114 2.38 -5.90 -3.26
N LEU A 115 2.33 -5.69 -4.58
CA LEU A 115 2.84 -6.60 -5.60
C LEU A 115 3.80 -5.84 -6.51
N LEU A 116 4.79 -6.56 -7.04
CA LEU A 116 5.70 -6.03 -8.05
C LEU A 116 4.95 -5.56 -9.30
N VAL A 117 3.89 -6.30 -9.65
CA VAL A 117 3.04 -6.05 -10.81
C VAL A 117 1.59 -5.90 -10.35
N GLU A 118 0.87 -4.94 -10.90
CA GLU A 118 -0.51 -4.67 -10.52
C GLU A 118 -1.43 -5.85 -10.87
N PRO A 119 -2.39 -6.23 -10.00
CA PRO A 119 -3.33 -7.28 -10.31
C PRO A 119 -4.06 -7.04 -11.62
N GLY A 120 -4.30 -8.11 -12.38
CA GLY A 120 -5.02 -8.05 -13.65
C GLY A 120 -4.20 -7.50 -14.83
N THR A 121 -2.97 -7.04 -14.61
CA THR A 121 -2.09 -6.58 -15.71
C THR A 121 -1.24 -7.70 -16.33
N LEU A 122 -1.05 -8.81 -15.61
CA LEU A 122 -0.40 -10.00 -16.12
C LEU A 122 -1.43 -10.93 -16.77
N SER A 123 -1.15 -11.34 -18.01
CA SER A 123 -1.96 -12.29 -18.74
C SER A 123 -1.11 -13.21 -19.62
N THR A 124 -1.67 -14.37 -19.96
CA THR A 124 -1.10 -15.29 -20.94
C THR A 124 -1.15 -14.67 -22.34
N GLN A 125 -0.50 -15.31 -23.31
CA GLN A 125 -0.62 -14.93 -24.73
C GLN A 125 -2.09 -14.92 -25.22
N GLN A 126 -2.97 -15.68 -24.57
CA GLN A 126 -4.41 -15.73 -24.86
C GLN A 126 -5.23 -14.72 -24.02
N ALA A 127 -4.57 -13.74 -23.39
CA ALA A 127 -5.19 -12.74 -22.52
C ALA A 127 -5.97 -13.32 -21.31
N LYS A 128 -5.59 -14.50 -20.83
CA LYS A 128 -6.19 -15.14 -19.64
C LYS A 128 -5.28 -14.99 -18.42
N PRO A 129 -5.82 -15.04 -17.19
CA PRO A 129 -4.98 -15.18 -15.99
C PRO A 129 -4.11 -16.43 -16.06
N PHE A 130 -2.93 -16.37 -15.44
CA PHE A 130 -2.09 -17.55 -15.25
C PHE A 130 -2.70 -18.44 -14.17
N SER A 131 -2.89 -19.73 -14.48
CA SER A 131 -3.30 -20.75 -13.49
C SER A 131 -2.10 -21.40 -12.79
N GLU A 132 -0.92 -21.29 -13.39
CA GLU A 132 0.34 -21.87 -12.93
C GLU A 132 1.45 -20.81 -12.98
N LEU A 133 2.48 -20.97 -12.16
CA LEU A 133 3.64 -20.06 -12.16
C LEU A 133 4.44 -20.27 -13.44
N PRO A 134 4.54 -19.26 -14.32
CA PRO A 134 5.33 -19.39 -15.54
C PRO A 134 6.81 -19.36 -15.21
N ASP A 135 7.63 -20.04 -16.02
CA ASP A 135 9.09 -19.92 -15.91
C ASP A 135 9.57 -18.50 -16.20
N GLU A 136 8.86 -17.82 -17.10
CA GLU A 136 9.16 -16.48 -17.53
C GLU A 136 7.87 -15.66 -17.73
N VAL A 137 7.81 -14.47 -17.12
CA VAL A 137 6.72 -13.52 -17.33
C VAL A 137 7.26 -12.23 -17.92
N LYS A 138 6.77 -11.87 -19.10
CA LYS A 138 7.01 -10.57 -19.71
C LYS A 138 6.08 -9.55 -19.08
N VAL A 139 6.64 -8.64 -18.30
CA VAL A 139 5.86 -7.60 -17.62
C VAL A 139 5.76 -6.38 -18.56
N PRO A 140 4.55 -5.88 -18.88
CA PRO A 140 4.41 -4.63 -19.61
C PRO A 140 5.02 -3.48 -18.80
N ARG A 141 5.64 -2.50 -19.48
CA ARG A 141 6.17 -1.33 -18.78
C ARG A 141 5.05 -0.65 -17.96
N PRO A 142 5.35 -0.12 -16.76
CA PRO A 142 4.40 0.72 -16.04
C PRO A 142 3.88 1.80 -16.99
N ARG A 143 2.56 1.90 -17.17
CA ARG A 143 1.99 3.02 -17.93
C ARG A 143 2.27 4.29 -17.14
N ASP A 144 2.83 5.28 -17.81
CA ASP A 144 3.36 6.51 -17.23
C ASP A 144 2.43 7.14 -16.18
N ALA A 145 2.71 6.88 -14.90
CA ALA A 145 2.25 7.69 -13.79
C ALA A 145 3.44 8.56 -13.33
N GLY A 146 3.80 9.52 -14.17
CA GLY A 146 4.81 10.54 -13.87
C GLY A 146 6.22 10.14 -14.28
N ALA A 147 6.66 10.66 -15.43
CA ALA A 147 8.02 10.59 -15.93
C ALA A 147 9.03 11.19 -14.94
N VAL A 148 9.64 10.37 -14.09
CA VAL A 148 10.93 10.64 -13.44
C VAL A 148 11.63 9.29 -13.24
N LEU A 149 12.78 9.10 -13.91
CA LEU A 149 13.71 7.96 -13.80
C LEU A 149 13.30 6.62 -14.43
N ALA A 150 13.18 6.54 -15.76
CA ALA A 150 13.46 5.30 -16.50
C ALA A 150 13.58 5.57 -18.02
N ARG A 151 14.60 6.33 -18.43
CA ARG A 151 15.14 6.13 -19.79
C ARG A 151 16.17 5.00 -19.64
N GLU A 152 16.01 3.95 -20.45
CA GLU A 152 16.83 2.71 -20.50
C GLU A 152 16.45 1.56 -19.56
N ILE A 153 15.20 1.07 -19.61
CA ILE A 153 14.94 -0.36 -19.35
C ILE A 153 13.92 -0.85 -20.39
N GLU A 154 14.40 -1.49 -21.46
CA GLU A 154 13.55 -2.34 -22.29
C GLU A 154 13.07 -3.54 -21.46
N GLY A 155 11.82 -3.97 -21.67
CA GLY A 155 11.02 -4.78 -20.74
C GLY A 155 11.78 -5.79 -19.87
N PHE A 156 11.54 -5.75 -18.55
CA PHE A 156 12.17 -6.69 -17.64
C PHE A 156 11.43 -8.03 -17.63
N THR A 157 12.22 -9.10 -17.68
CA THR A 157 11.77 -10.48 -17.57
C THR A 157 11.93 -10.92 -16.11
N VAL A 158 10.86 -11.39 -15.47
CA VAL A 158 10.95 -12.09 -14.18
C VAL A 158 11.05 -13.59 -14.45
N ARG A 159 12.15 -14.22 -14.01
CA ARG A 159 12.37 -15.67 -14.10
C ARG A 159 12.15 -16.35 -12.77
N ARG A 160 11.61 -17.57 -12.81
CA ARG A 160 11.58 -18.46 -11.65
C ARG A 160 13.02 -18.81 -11.24
N CYS A 161 13.39 -18.56 -9.98
CA CYS A 161 14.63 -19.10 -9.43
C CYS A 161 14.50 -20.62 -9.35
N LYS A 162 15.31 -21.35 -10.12
CA LYS A 162 15.49 -22.78 -9.89
C LYS A 162 16.16 -22.99 -8.53
N PRO A 163 15.72 -23.97 -7.72
CA PRO A 163 16.47 -24.37 -6.55
C PRO A 163 17.87 -24.84 -6.97
N PRO A 164 18.91 -24.62 -6.16
CA PRO A 164 20.24 -25.12 -6.48
C PRO A 164 20.23 -26.66 -6.50
N GLY A 165 20.41 -27.26 -7.68
CA GLY A 165 20.64 -28.71 -7.84
C GLY A 165 19.65 -29.50 -8.73
N GLU A 166 19.08 -28.91 -9.79
CA GLU A 166 18.38 -29.65 -10.87
C GLU A 166 19.07 -29.48 -12.22
#